data_AF-A0A970YXZ7-F1
#
_entry.id   AF-A0A970YXZ7-F1
#
_cell.length_a   1.000
_cell.length_b   1.000
_cell.length_c   1.000
_cell.angle_alpha   90.00
_cell.angle_beta   90.00
_cell.angle_gamma   90.00
#
_symmetry.space_group_name_H-M   'P 1'
#
loop_
_entity.id
_entity.type
_entity.pdbx_description
1 polymer ?
#
loop_
_entity_poly.entity_id
_entity_poly.type
_entity_poly.pdbx_seq_one_letter_code
_entity_poly.pdbx_strand_id
1 'polypeptide(L)'
;MKNLILSIMTLALLFSGCRKDDDLTPQSDCEFIDFKYYNGTQDNLGEMSNNYILVGVDTTYSDSQIQNFISTVSYLDQNYTYTIHTIGQYKFKEIPVRLKSSKNCGQIAHIITELEKNAIVSYAHYTMKTDNCTNLIGEQIGDLCINSYGSNFSVKVFDENDLTDLNQKIAETNTELVKQNEFMPKWFELRATKNSNGDALKMANYFYETGLFEHSEPGISKYAVE
;
A
#
# COMPACT_ATOMS: atom_id res chain seq x y z
N MET A 1 29.60 11.07 -72.10
CA MET A 1 29.35 11.65 -70.76
C MET A 1 28.19 10.93 -70.10
N LYS A 2 28.49 10.06 -69.13
CA LYS A 2 27.74 9.81 -67.88
C LYS A 2 28.33 8.54 -67.27
N ASN A 3 29.22 8.73 -66.30
CA ASN A 3 29.80 7.66 -65.49
C ASN A 3 28.73 7.14 -64.52
N LEU A 4 28.50 5.83 -64.52
CA LEU A 4 27.65 5.15 -63.55
C LEU A 4 28.56 4.68 -62.40
N ILE A 5 28.58 5.43 -61.30
CA ILE A 5 29.30 5.05 -60.09
C ILE A 5 28.37 4.16 -59.27
N LEU A 6 28.72 2.87 -59.20
CA LEU A 6 28.07 1.86 -58.38
C LEU A 6 28.56 2.04 -56.93
N SER A 7 27.72 2.61 -56.06
CA SER A 7 28.03 2.79 -54.64
C SER A 7 27.55 1.57 -53.85
N ILE A 8 28.48 0.79 -53.33
CA ILE A 8 28.25 -0.35 -52.44
C ILE A 8 28.11 0.19 -51.02
N MET A 9 26.89 0.24 -50.48
CA MET A 9 26.66 0.49 -49.05
C MET A 9 26.83 -0.82 -48.28
N THR A 10 27.94 -0.93 -47.56
CA THR A 10 28.16 -1.94 -46.51
C THR A 10 27.28 -1.62 -45.31
N LEU A 11 26.27 -2.46 -45.06
CA LEU A 11 25.44 -2.40 -43.85
C LEU A 11 26.21 -3.06 -42.69
N ALA A 12 26.82 -2.24 -41.83
CA ALA A 12 27.45 -2.71 -40.61
C ALA A 12 26.38 -3.07 -39.57
N LEU A 13 26.30 -4.36 -39.24
CA LEU A 13 25.51 -4.90 -38.13
C LEU A 13 26.14 -4.43 -36.81
N LEU A 14 25.50 -3.47 -36.13
CA LEU A 14 25.80 -3.16 -34.74
C LEU A 14 24.92 -4.07 -33.86
N PHE A 15 25.54 -5.10 -33.30
CA PHE A 15 25.00 -5.83 -32.16
C PHE A 15 25.09 -4.93 -30.92
N SER A 16 24.04 -4.16 -30.64
CA SER A 16 23.83 -3.61 -29.31
C SER A 16 23.33 -4.73 -28.40
N GLY A 17 24.20 -5.18 -27.50
CA GLY A 17 23.87 -6.17 -26.49
C GLY A 17 22.73 -5.68 -25.60
N CYS A 18 21.64 -6.45 -25.52
CA CYS A 18 20.64 -6.29 -24.49
C CYS A 18 21.29 -6.67 -23.14
N ARG A 19 21.70 -5.67 -22.36
CA ARG A 19 21.74 -5.83 -20.90
C ARG A 19 20.29 -6.04 -20.46
N LYS A 20 20.00 -7.20 -19.86
CA LYS A 20 18.81 -7.39 -19.06
C LYS A 20 18.99 -6.59 -17.77
N ASP A 21 18.68 -5.31 -17.83
CA ASP A 21 18.24 -4.60 -16.64
C ASP A 21 16.74 -4.92 -16.52
N ASP A 22 16.32 -5.44 -15.36
CA ASP A 22 14.92 -5.66 -14.98
C ASP A 22 14.20 -4.30 -14.86
N ASP A 23 14.03 -3.61 -15.98
CA ASP A 23 13.37 -2.32 -16.04
C ASP A 23 11.86 -2.56 -16.04
N LEU A 24 11.29 -2.56 -14.82
CA LEU A 24 9.86 -2.48 -14.58
C LEU A 24 9.33 -1.19 -15.22
N THR A 25 8.99 -1.24 -16.51
CA THR A 25 8.29 -0.16 -17.21
C THR A 25 6.99 -0.72 -17.79
N PRO A 26 5.93 -0.64 -16.98
CA PRO A 26 4.84 0.25 -17.32
C PRO A 26 4.75 1.39 -16.31
N GLN A 27 4.62 2.61 -16.81
CA GLN A 27 4.32 3.80 -16.03
C GLN A 27 2.88 3.69 -15.51
N SER A 28 2.67 2.96 -14.41
CA SER A 28 1.41 3.07 -13.66
C SER A 28 1.36 4.45 -13.03
N ASP A 29 0.20 5.11 -13.11
CA ASP A 29 0.01 6.40 -12.50
C ASP A 29 0.28 6.30 -10.99
N CYS A 30 1.05 7.24 -10.47
CA CYS A 30 1.36 7.32 -9.04
C CYS A 30 0.08 7.70 -8.30
N GLU A 31 -0.48 6.76 -7.54
CA GLU A 31 -1.68 7.00 -6.70
C GLU A 31 -1.33 7.20 -5.22
N PHE A 32 -0.10 7.65 -4.91
CA PHE A 32 0.26 7.91 -3.52
C PHE A 32 -0.55 9.09 -2.96
N ILE A 33 -1.25 8.83 -1.86
CA ILE A 33 -2.01 9.81 -1.09
C ILE A 33 -1.20 10.16 0.16
N ASP A 34 -0.86 11.44 0.32
CA ASP A 34 -0.03 11.96 1.41
C ASP A 34 -0.85 12.64 2.52
N PHE A 35 -2.17 12.44 2.54
CA PHE A 35 -3.06 13.03 3.52
C PHE A 35 -4.20 12.08 3.91
N LYS A 36 -4.76 12.29 5.10
CA LYS A 36 -6.06 11.75 5.50
C LYS A 36 -6.98 12.86 5.95
N TYR A 37 -8.29 12.64 5.95
CA TYR A 37 -9.19 13.52 6.69
C TYR A 37 -9.16 13.20 8.18
N TYR A 38 -9.02 14.23 9.01
CA TYR A 38 -9.10 14.17 10.47
C TYR A 38 -9.78 15.45 10.98
N ASN A 39 -10.82 15.30 11.82
CA ASN A 39 -11.59 16.42 12.36
C ASN A 39 -12.04 17.47 11.32
N GLY A 40 -12.42 17.00 10.13
CA GLY A 40 -12.95 17.85 9.08
C GLY A 40 -11.91 18.51 8.16
N THR A 41 -10.62 18.28 8.43
CA THR A 41 -9.50 18.88 7.68
C THR A 41 -8.56 17.82 7.13
N GLN A 42 -7.78 18.17 6.10
CA GLN A 42 -6.69 17.31 5.62
C GLN A 42 -5.52 17.39 6.60
N ASP A 43 -5.11 16.23 7.10
CA ASP A 43 -3.94 16.00 7.94
C ASP A 43 -2.85 15.34 7.09
N ASN A 44 -1.65 15.95 7.07
CA ASN A 44 -0.55 15.50 6.22
C ASN A 44 0.15 14.29 6.85
N LEU A 45 0.33 13.24 6.06
CA LEU A 45 0.90 11.95 6.46
C LEU A 45 2.41 11.84 6.24
N GLY A 46 3.01 12.81 5.58
CA GLY A 46 4.44 12.88 5.26
C GLY A 46 4.79 12.42 3.86
N GLU A 47 6.07 12.58 3.52
CA GLU A 47 6.59 12.16 2.22
C GLU A 47 6.59 10.63 2.06
N MET A 48 6.31 10.14 0.85
CA MET A 48 6.48 8.73 0.51
C MET A 48 7.92 8.27 0.77
N SER A 49 8.06 7.11 1.39
CA SER A 49 9.33 6.39 1.48
C SER A 49 9.60 5.66 0.17
N ASN A 50 10.80 5.85 -0.37
CA ASN A 50 11.24 5.18 -1.59
C ASN A 50 11.80 3.77 -1.36
N ASN A 51 11.95 3.36 -0.10
CA ASN A 51 12.74 2.17 0.28
C ASN A 51 11.91 1.06 0.92
N TYR A 52 10.67 1.33 1.32
CA TYR A 52 9.86 0.38 2.07
C TYR A 52 8.43 0.34 1.52
N ILE A 53 7.80 -0.82 1.64
CA ILE A 53 6.36 -1.02 1.42
C ILE A 53 5.81 -1.84 2.59
N LEU A 54 4.52 -1.75 2.84
CA LEU A 54 3.84 -2.62 3.80
C LEU A 54 3.10 -3.72 3.05
N VAL A 55 3.32 -4.98 3.44
CA VAL A 55 2.57 -6.13 2.90
C VAL A 55 1.63 -6.67 3.97
N GLY A 56 0.34 -6.78 3.64
CA GLY A 56 -0.66 -7.42 4.48
C GLY A 56 -0.97 -8.84 4.02
N VAL A 57 -0.86 -9.81 4.93
CA VAL A 57 -1.15 -11.23 4.66
C VAL A 57 -2.19 -11.76 5.64
N ASP A 58 -3.14 -12.57 5.18
CA ASP A 58 -4.16 -13.17 6.06
C ASP A 58 -3.52 -14.01 7.18
N THR A 59 -4.01 -13.85 8.40
CA THR A 59 -3.51 -14.56 9.61
C THR A 59 -3.59 -16.08 9.51
N THR A 60 -4.37 -16.62 8.58
CA THR A 60 -4.41 -18.06 8.26
C THR A 60 -3.12 -18.60 7.67
N TYR A 61 -2.26 -17.76 7.07
CA TYR A 61 -0.96 -18.18 6.57
C TYR A 61 0.08 -18.22 7.69
N SER A 62 0.87 -19.30 7.74
CA SER A 62 1.97 -19.44 8.70
C SER A 62 3.13 -18.51 8.38
N ASP A 63 3.93 -18.20 9.39
CA ASP A 63 5.12 -17.36 9.22
C ASP A 63 6.10 -17.98 8.22
N SER A 64 6.22 -19.30 8.17
CA SER A 64 7.03 -20.01 7.18
C SER A 64 6.51 -19.86 5.75
N GLN A 65 5.18 -19.84 5.55
CA GLN A 65 4.59 -19.58 4.23
C GLN A 65 4.87 -18.14 3.77
N ILE A 66 4.76 -17.18 4.70
CA ILE A 66 5.07 -15.76 4.45
C ILE A 66 6.54 -15.59 4.10
N GLN A 67 7.43 -16.22 4.88
CA GLN A 67 8.87 -16.16 4.65
C GLN A 67 9.27 -16.77 3.31
N ASN A 68 8.72 -17.94 2.99
CA ASN A 68 8.93 -18.58 1.69
C ASN A 68 8.45 -17.66 0.56
N PHE A 69 7.26 -17.06 0.66
CA PHE A 69 6.79 -16.09 -0.32
C PHE A 69 7.76 -14.92 -0.49
N ILE A 70 8.12 -14.21 0.58
CA ILE A 70 9.00 -13.04 0.54
C ILE A 70 10.36 -13.39 -0.09
N SER A 71 10.89 -14.60 0.19
CA SER A 71 12.15 -15.08 -0.39
C SER A 71 12.14 -15.24 -1.92
N THR A 72 10.95 -15.34 -2.52
CA THR A 72 10.78 -15.46 -3.97
C THR A 72 10.62 -14.10 -4.68
N VAL A 73 10.43 -13.01 -3.92
CA VAL A 73 10.14 -11.69 -4.49
C VAL A 73 11.43 -10.93 -4.80
N SER A 74 11.82 -10.90 -6.08
CA SER A 74 13.15 -10.43 -6.52
C SER A 74 13.47 -8.94 -6.27
N TYR A 75 12.44 -8.09 -6.13
CA TYR A 75 12.60 -6.66 -5.87
C TYR A 75 12.65 -6.31 -4.37
N LEU A 76 12.46 -7.28 -3.48
CA LEU A 76 12.70 -7.11 -2.05
C LEU A 76 14.18 -7.39 -1.70
N ASP A 77 14.69 -6.67 -0.71
CA ASP A 77 16.02 -6.91 -0.17
C ASP A 77 16.03 -8.21 0.64
N GLN A 78 16.67 -9.23 0.07
CA GLN A 78 16.72 -10.57 0.66
C GLN A 78 17.65 -10.66 1.88
N ASN A 79 18.46 -9.62 2.15
CA ASN A 79 19.30 -9.54 3.35
C ASN A 79 18.62 -8.76 4.47
N TYR A 80 17.46 -8.14 4.20
CA TYR A 80 16.72 -7.39 5.20
C TYR A 80 15.97 -8.33 6.13
N THR A 81 16.18 -8.16 7.45
CA THR A 81 15.41 -8.88 8.46
C THR A 81 14.15 -8.08 8.78
N TYR A 82 12.99 -8.62 8.41
CA TYR A 82 11.70 -8.01 8.69
C TYR A 82 11.02 -8.67 9.89
N THR A 83 10.10 -7.94 10.51
CA THR A 83 9.21 -8.46 11.55
C THR A 83 7.83 -8.75 10.98
N ILE A 84 7.24 -9.89 11.35
CA ILE A 84 5.85 -10.22 11.03
C ILE A 84 4.97 -9.76 12.19
N HIS A 85 4.28 -8.64 12.03
CA HIS A 85 3.44 -8.08 13.08
C HIS A 85 2.06 -8.74 13.08
N THR A 86 1.64 -9.27 14.24
CA THR A 86 0.28 -9.78 14.46
C THR A 86 -0.38 -8.93 15.55
N ILE A 87 -1.51 -8.29 15.24
CA ILE A 87 -2.12 -7.27 16.11
C ILE A 87 -3.49 -7.75 16.59
N GLY A 88 -3.56 -8.26 17.82
CA GLY A 88 -4.82 -8.61 18.47
C GLY A 88 -5.74 -9.49 17.60
N GLN A 89 -6.95 -9.00 17.32
CA GLN A 89 -7.96 -9.67 16.49
C GLN A 89 -7.99 -9.16 15.04
N TYR A 90 -6.97 -8.39 14.63
CA TYR A 90 -6.87 -7.90 13.26
C TYR A 90 -6.64 -9.08 12.30
N LYS A 91 -7.34 -9.08 11.15
CA LYS A 91 -7.38 -10.22 10.23
C LYS A 91 -6.05 -10.51 9.54
N PHE A 92 -5.19 -9.49 9.45
CA PHE A 92 -3.95 -9.57 8.68
C PHE A 92 -2.71 -9.43 9.58
N LYS A 93 -1.66 -10.12 9.16
CA LYS A 93 -0.29 -9.87 9.58
C LYS A 93 0.28 -8.75 8.71
N GLU A 94 1.01 -7.84 9.33
CA GLU A 94 1.60 -6.69 8.66
C GLU A 94 3.12 -6.83 8.64
N ILE A 95 3.70 -6.74 7.44
CA ILE A 95 5.12 -6.97 7.22
C ILE A 95 5.71 -5.77 6.49
N PRO A 96 6.39 -4.84 7.19
CA PRO A 96 7.19 -3.83 6.51
C PRO A 96 8.39 -4.52 5.86
N VAL A 97 8.53 -4.38 4.55
CA VAL A 97 9.61 -5.00 3.78
C VAL A 97 10.43 -3.93 3.07
N ARG A 98 11.75 -4.16 3.02
CA ARG A 98 12.69 -3.28 2.33
C ARG A 98 12.78 -3.64 0.86
N LEU A 99 12.78 -2.62 0.01
CA LEU A 99 13.04 -2.74 -1.43
C LEU A 99 14.55 -2.87 -1.66
N LYS A 100 14.94 -3.71 -2.62
CA LYS A 100 16.35 -3.98 -2.99
C LYS A 100 17.11 -2.72 -3.41
N SER A 101 16.40 -1.74 -3.96
CA SER A 101 16.90 -0.39 -4.24
C SER A 101 15.77 0.62 -4.18
N SER A 102 16.10 1.88 -3.90
CA SER A 102 15.14 2.99 -3.89
C SER A 102 14.33 3.05 -5.18
N LYS A 103 13.01 3.22 -5.05
CA LYS A 103 12.03 3.25 -6.14
C LYS A 103 11.32 4.59 -6.19
N ASN A 104 11.00 5.07 -7.40
CA ASN A 104 10.07 6.18 -7.56
C ASN A 104 8.62 5.69 -7.34
N CYS A 105 7.67 6.63 -7.26
CA CYS A 105 6.28 6.28 -6.95
C CYS A 105 5.64 5.32 -7.96
N GLY A 106 5.86 5.53 -9.27
CA GLY A 106 5.32 4.65 -10.31
C GLY A 106 5.88 3.23 -10.23
N GLN A 107 7.17 3.09 -9.88
CA GLN A 107 7.78 1.78 -9.64
C GLN A 107 7.18 1.09 -8.40
N ILE A 108 6.90 1.83 -7.33
CA ILE A 108 6.23 1.28 -6.13
C ILE A 108 4.78 0.87 -6.46
N ALA A 109 4.04 1.71 -7.18
CA ALA A 109 2.70 1.41 -7.65
C ALA A 109 2.64 0.09 -8.45
N HIS A 110 3.59 -0.08 -9.37
CA HIS A 110 3.73 -1.32 -10.12
C HIS A 110 4.07 -2.51 -9.22
N ILE A 111 5.00 -2.36 -8.27
CA ILE A 111 5.36 -3.41 -7.31
C ILE A 111 4.14 -3.83 -6.46
N ILE A 112 3.35 -2.88 -5.96
CA ILE A 112 2.12 -3.16 -5.22
C ILE A 112 1.17 -3.99 -6.08
N THR A 113 0.94 -3.57 -7.33
CA THR A 113 0.10 -4.29 -8.29
C THR A 113 0.58 -5.73 -8.54
N GLU A 114 1.89 -5.95 -8.68
CA GLU A 114 2.44 -7.29 -8.87
C GLU A 114 2.33 -8.16 -7.61
N LEU A 115 2.54 -7.59 -6.42
CA LEU A 115 2.38 -8.31 -5.15
C LEU A 115 0.94 -8.80 -4.97
N GLU A 116 -0.03 -7.94 -5.25
CA GLU A 116 -1.45 -8.23 -5.06
C GLU A 116 -1.99 -9.33 -5.99
N LYS A 117 -1.29 -9.66 -7.08
CA LYS A 117 -1.62 -10.85 -7.89
C LYS A 117 -1.38 -12.15 -7.14
N ASN A 118 -0.51 -12.17 -6.13
CA ASN A 118 -0.25 -13.37 -5.34
C ASN A 118 -1.39 -13.62 -4.33
N ALA A 119 -1.84 -14.87 -4.24
CA ALA A 119 -2.94 -15.26 -3.34
C ALA A 119 -2.65 -15.02 -1.85
N ILE A 120 -1.38 -15.02 -1.44
CA ILE A 120 -1.00 -14.78 -0.03
C ILE A 120 -1.17 -13.30 0.36
N VAL A 121 -1.00 -12.38 -0.60
CA VAL A 121 -1.08 -10.94 -0.36
C VAL A 121 -2.54 -10.53 -0.34
N SER A 122 -2.99 -9.94 0.77
CA SER A 122 -4.33 -9.40 0.94
C SER A 122 -4.41 -7.92 0.55
N TYR A 123 -3.33 -7.19 0.77
CA TYR A 123 -3.10 -5.82 0.31
C TYR A 123 -1.60 -5.51 0.36
N ALA A 124 -1.16 -4.50 -0.40
CA ALA A 124 0.14 -3.88 -0.21
C ALA A 124 0.03 -2.35 -0.30
N HIS A 125 0.69 -1.63 0.61
CA HIS A 125 0.55 -0.19 0.71
C HIS A 125 1.90 0.53 0.63
N TYR A 126 1.82 1.79 0.20
CA TYR A 126 2.91 2.75 0.36
C TYR A 126 3.27 2.93 1.84
N THR A 127 4.47 3.43 2.07
CA THR A 127 4.93 3.82 3.39
C THR A 127 5.40 5.28 3.34
N MET A 128 5.34 5.97 4.47
CA MET A 128 5.76 7.37 4.62
C MET A 128 6.97 7.46 5.52
N LYS A 129 7.84 8.43 5.23
CA LYS A 129 8.99 8.77 6.08
C LYS A 129 8.48 9.37 7.39
N THR A 130 9.18 9.09 8.48
CA THR A 130 8.94 9.72 9.78
C THR A 130 10.22 9.75 10.58
N ASP A 131 10.49 10.88 11.24
CA ASP A 131 11.57 10.98 12.24
C ASP A 131 11.08 10.56 13.64
N ASN A 132 9.77 10.36 13.79
CA ASN A 132 9.17 9.91 15.02
C ASN A 132 9.23 8.38 15.11
N CYS A 133 10.13 7.89 15.96
CA CYS A 133 10.28 6.48 16.32
C CYS A 133 9.83 6.14 17.75
N THR A 134 8.79 6.80 18.26
CA THR A 134 8.22 6.48 19.57
C THR A 134 6.85 5.82 19.48
N ASN A 135 6.52 4.93 20.42
CA ASN A 135 5.19 4.35 20.54
C ASN A 135 4.19 5.33 21.19
N LEU A 136 2.94 4.90 21.39
CA LEU A 136 1.88 5.73 21.97
C LEU A 136 2.13 6.18 23.42
N ILE A 137 3.04 5.51 24.15
CA ILE A 137 3.45 5.89 25.51
C ILE A 137 4.80 6.62 25.54
N GLY A 138 5.36 6.96 24.37
CA GLY A 138 6.58 7.75 24.24
C GLY A 138 7.89 6.97 24.31
N GLU A 139 7.87 5.64 24.31
CA GLU A 139 9.09 4.83 24.30
C GLU A 139 9.64 4.70 22.88
N GLN A 140 10.96 4.76 22.74
CA GLN A 140 11.66 4.51 21.49
C GLN A 140 11.43 3.05 21.04
N ILE A 141 11.06 2.85 19.77
CA ILE A 141 10.84 1.52 19.17
C ILE A 141 11.91 1.11 18.14
N GLY A 142 12.80 2.02 17.78
CA GLY A 142 13.92 1.85 16.84
C GLY A 142 14.56 3.19 16.52
N ASP A 143 15.64 3.21 15.74
CA ASP A 143 16.33 4.42 15.27
C ASP A 143 15.82 4.86 13.89
N LEU A 144 15.31 3.94 13.07
CA LEU A 144 14.66 4.21 11.78
C LEU A 144 13.23 3.64 11.74
N CYS A 145 12.28 4.50 11.38
CA CYS A 145 10.86 4.13 11.28
C CYS A 145 10.19 4.63 10.01
N ILE A 146 9.09 3.98 9.68
CA ILE A 146 8.12 4.41 8.68
C ILE A 146 6.72 4.44 9.28
N ASN A 147 5.86 5.25 8.68
CA ASN A 147 4.42 5.15 8.87
C ASN A 147 3.80 4.41 7.69
N SER A 148 2.68 3.75 7.93
CA SER A 148 1.79 3.21 6.89
C SER A 148 0.40 3.02 7.49
N TYR A 149 -0.50 2.36 6.78
CA TYR A 149 -1.86 2.09 7.21
C TYR A 149 -2.23 0.65 6.91
N GLY A 150 -3.11 0.10 7.73
CA GLY A 150 -3.68 -1.23 7.50
C GLY A 150 -4.82 -1.19 6.48
N SER A 151 -5.56 -2.29 6.42
CA SER A 151 -6.71 -2.50 5.54
C SER A 151 -8.02 -2.00 6.15
N ASN A 152 -8.05 -1.71 7.45
CA ASN A 152 -9.24 -1.23 8.14
C ASN A 152 -9.31 0.30 8.22
N PHE A 153 -10.52 0.85 8.12
CA PHE A 153 -10.82 2.26 8.35
C PHE A 153 -12.16 2.41 9.09
N SER A 154 -12.33 3.52 9.80
CA SER A 154 -13.52 3.79 10.61
C SER A 154 -14.44 4.78 9.92
N VAL A 155 -15.75 4.55 9.96
CA VAL A 155 -16.78 5.45 9.43
C VAL A 155 -17.79 5.77 10.53
N LYS A 156 -18.13 7.05 10.68
CA LYS A 156 -19.19 7.51 11.58
C LYS A 156 -20.40 7.96 10.77
N VAL A 157 -21.53 7.28 10.94
CA VAL A 157 -22.80 7.65 10.31
C VAL A 157 -23.51 8.76 11.10
N PHE A 158 -24.43 9.49 10.44
CA PHE A 158 -25.25 10.50 11.11
C PHE A 158 -26.32 9.88 12.04
N ASP A 159 -26.91 8.75 11.63
CA ASP A 159 -27.92 7.99 12.38
C ASP A 159 -27.62 6.49 12.29
N GLU A 160 -27.39 5.84 13.42
CA GLU A 160 -27.12 4.40 13.51
C GLU A 160 -28.32 3.52 13.10
N ASN A 161 -29.52 4.10 13.02
CA ASN A 161 -30.74 3.40 12.63
C ASN A 161 -31.02 3.48 11.12
N ASP A 162 -30.31 4.35 10.38
CA ASP A 162 -30.38 4.45 8.92
C ASP A 162 -29.00 4.19 8.30
N LEU A 163 -28.80 2.93 7.91
CA LEU A 163 -27.55 2.46 7.29
C LEU A 163 -27.65 2.38 5.77
N THR A 164 -28.64 3.04 5.15
CA THR A 164 -28.87 2.95 3.70
C THR A 164 -27.64 3.41 2.92
N ASP A 165 -27.13 4.61 3.22
CA ASP A 165 -25.95 5.17 2.55
C ASP A 165 -24.68 4.35 2.83
N LEU A 166 -24.51 3.88 4.07
CA LEU A 166 -23.37 3.02 4.45
C LEU A 166 -23.36 1.73 3.63
N ASN A 167 -24.48 1.00 3.61
CA ASN A 167 -24.59 -0.26 2.88
C ASN A 167 -24.46 -0.07 1.37
N GLN A 168 -25.02 1.02 0.83
CA GLN A 168 -24.86 1.37 -0.58
C GLN A 168 -23.38 1.60 -0.92
N LYS A 169 -22.67 2.39 -0.11
CA LYS A 169 -21.26 2.71 -0.37
C LYS A 169 -20.35 1.50 -0.20
N ILE A 170 -20.61 0.64 0.78
CA ILE A 170 -19.91 -0.64 0.96
C ILE A 170 -20.04 -1.52 -0.28
N ALA A 171 -21.26 -1.66 -0.82
CA ALA A 171 -21.50 -2.44 -2.03
C ALA A 171 -20.86 -1.81 -3.28
N GLU A 172 -20.92 -0.49 -3.41
CA GLU A 172 -20.34 0.27 -4.53
C GLU A 172 -18.81 0.15 -4.59
N THR A 173 -18.15 0.21 -3.43
CA THR A 173 -16.68 0.20 -3.34
C THR A 173 -16.10 -1.19 -3.08
N ASN A 174 -16.95 -2.20 -2.93
CA ASN A 174 -16.57 -3.56 -2.57
C ASN A 174 -15.69 -3.62 -1.31
N THR A 175 -16.05 -2.83 -0.29
CA THR A 175 -15.44 -2.92 1.04
C THR A 175 -16.21 -3.92 1.91
N GLU A 176 -15.61 -4.38 3.01
CA GLU A 176 -16.25 -5.27 3.96
C GLU A 176 -16.70 -4.50 5.20
N LEU A 177 -17.93 -4.73 5.67
CA LEU A 177 -18.33 -4.33 7.03
C LEU A 177 -17.69 -5.29 8.04
N VAL A 178 -16.75 -4.79 8.86
CA VAL A 178 -16.06 -5.62 9.87
C VAL A 178 -16.91 -5.75 11.11
N LYS A 179 -17.29 -4.60 11.70
CA LYS A 179 -18.14 -4.56 12.90
C LYS A 179 -18.71 -3.15 13.14
N GLN A 180 -19.76 -3.09 13.95
CA GLN A 180 -20.19 -1.87 14.62
C GLN A 180 -19.50 -1.78 15.99
N ASN A 181 -19.14 -0.57 16.42
CA ASN A 181 -18.63 -0.36 17.77
C ASN A 181 -19.77 -0.42 18.80
N GLU A 182 -19.74 -1.43 19.68
CA GLU A 182 -20.80 -1.67 20.68
C GLU A 182 -20.96 -0.53 21.70
N PHE A 183 -19.91 0.27 21.93
CA PHE A 183 -19.94 1.39 22.87
C PHE A 183 -20.20 2.74 22.20
N MET A 184 -20.05 2.80 20.88
CA MET A 184 -20.27 4.02 20.09
C MET A 184 -21.07 3.65 18.84
N PRO A 185 -22.41 3.55 18.93
CA PRO A 185 -23.24 2.88 17.92
C PRO A 185 -23.19 3.54 16.53
N LYS A 186 -22.80 4.81 16.43
CA LYS A 186 -22.60 5.49 15.13
C LYS A 186 -21.31 5.10 14.42
N TRP A 187 -20.38 4.43 15.08
CA TRP A 187 -19.08 4.09 14.52
C TRP A 187 -19.05 2.65 14.01
N PHE A 188 -18.59 2.51 12.77
CA PHE A 188 -18.44 1.25 12.06
C PHE A 188 -17.00 1.11 11.59
N GLU A 189 -16.47 -0.10 11.70
CA GLU A 189 -15.18 -0.47 11.14
C GLU A 189 -15.42 -1.15 9.79
N LEU A 190 -14.83 -0.62 8.74
CA LEU A 190 -14.83 -1.17 7.40
C LEU A 190 -13.43 -1.67 7.03
N ARG A 191 -13.35 -2.46 5.97
CA ARG A 191 -12.09 -2.99 5.45
C ARG A 191 -12.03 -2.92 3.93
N ALA A 192 -10.90 -2.46 3.42
CA ALA A 192 -10.58 -2.42 2.00
C ALA A 192 -9.42 -3.38 1.71
N THR A 193 -9.61 -4.30 0.78
CA THR A 193 -8.56 -5.25 0.35
C THR A 193 -8.20 -4.98 -1.11
N LYS A 194 -7.28 -5.76 -1.67
CA LYS A 194 -6.97 -5.73 -3.11
C LYS A 194 -8.17 -5.97 -4.05
N ASN A 195 -9.32 -6.43 -3.51
CA ASN A 195 -10.54 -6.60 -4.28
C ASN A 195 -11.48 -5.39 -4.22
N SER A 196 -11.18 -4.40 -3.37
CA SER A 196 -11.96 -3.17 -3.23
C SER A 196 -11.57 -2.15 -4.31
N ASN A 197 -12.36 -1.09 -4.50
CA ASN A 197 -12.08 -0.03 -5.51
C ASN A 197 -10.88 0.89 -5.15
N GLY A 198 -10.16 0.59 -4.07
CA GLY A 198 -8.93 1.23 -3.64
C GLY A 198 -8.52 0.71 -2.26
N ASP A 199 -7.34 1.13 -1.82
CA ASP A 199 -6.83 0.82 -0.48
C ASP A 199 -7.63 1.52 0.63
N ALA A 200 -7.34 1.18 1.89
CA ALA A 200 -8.08 1.71 3.03
C ALA A 200 -7.96 3.23 3.20
N LEU A 201 -6.84 3.84 2.82
CA LEU A 201 -6.66 5.29 2.88
C LEU A 201 -7.50 5.99 1.81
N LYS A 202 -7.45 5.50 0.56
CA LYS A 202 -8.26 5.98 -0.56
C LYS A 202 -9.75 5.82 -0.27
N MET A 203 -10.16 4.67 0.29
CA MET A 203 -11.55 4.42 0.65
C MET A 203 -12.01 5.28 1.83
N ALA A 204 -11.18 5.47 2.86
CA ALA A 204 -11.53 6.36 3.96
C ALA A 204 -11.75 7.80 3.49
N ASN A 205 -10.85 8.32 2.66
CA ASN A 205 -10.98 9.66 2.09
C ASN A 205 -12.20 9.76 1.16
N TYR A 206 -12.41 8.79 0.28
CA TYR A 206 -13.59 8.76 -0.61
C TYR A 206 -14.90 8.78 0.18
N PHE A 207 -15.04 7.96 1.22
CA PHE A 207 -16.23 7.95 2.08
C PHE A 207 -16.45 9.32 2.71
N TYR A 208 -15.41 9.96 3.25
CA TYR A 208 -15.50 11.31 3.79
C TYR A 208 -15.95 12.34 2.73
N GLU A 209 -15.34 12.31 1.55
CA GLU A 209 -15.59 13.24 0.45
C GLU A 209 -17.02 13.15 -0.12
N THR A 210 -17.73 12.04 0.10
CA THR A 210 -19.14 11.92 -0.30
C THR A 210 -20.07 12.87 0.45
N GLY A 211 -19.70 13.31 1.66
CA GLY A 211 -20.57 14.08 2.55
C GLY A 211 -21.73 13.29 3.17
N LEU A 212 -21.80 11.96 2.96
CA LEU A 212 -22.84 11.09 3.50
C LEU A 212 -22.54 10.62 4.94
N PHE A 213 -21.32 10.85 5.43
CA PHE A 213 -20.86 10.40 6.75
C PHE A 213 -20.31 11.57 7.55
N GLU A 214 -20.45 11.52 8.87
CA GLU A 214 -19.95 12.56 9.78
C GLU A 214 -18.41 12.54 9.80
N HIS A 215 -17.82 11.34 9.82
CA HIS A 215 -16.37 11.12 9.74
C HIS A 215 -16.05 9.84 8.98
N SER A 216 -14.87 9.80 8.35
CA SER A 216 -14.29 8.58 7.81
C SER A 216 -12.78 8.70 7.80
N GLU A 217 -12.06 7.78 8.44
CA GLU A 217 -10.61 7.89 8.63
C GLU A 217 -9.92 6.51 8.75
N PRO A 218 -8.68 6.39 8.23
CA PRO A 218 -7.85 5.21 8.45
C PRO A 218 -7.02 5.35 9.72
N GLY A 219 -6.62 4.21 10.28
CA GLY A 219 -5.58 4.14 11.30
C GLY A 219 -4.18 4.22 10.67
N ILE A 220 -3.30 5.03 11.25
CA ILE A 220 -1.88 5.08 10.85
C ILE A 220 -1.06 4.32 11.87
N SER A 221 -0.30 3.34 11.39
CA SER A 221 0.61 2.51 12.16
C SER A 221 2.05 2.93 11.90
N LYS A 222 2.90 2.69 12.89
CA LYS A 222 4.33 3.00 12.85
C LYS A 222 5.14 1.71 13.02
N TYR A 223 6.18 1.56 12.21
CA TYR A 223 7.03 0.38 12.20
C TYR A 223 8.50 0.79 12.26
N ALA A 224 9.26 0.16 13.16
CA ALA A 224 10.72 0.17 13.10
C ALA A 224 11.17 -0.72 11.92
N VAL A 225 12.16 -0.27 11.15
CA VAL A 225 12.56 -0.93 9.89
C VAL A 225 14.06 -1.11 9.74
N GLU A 226 14.70 -1.54 10.81
CA GLU A 226 16.16 -1.81 10.89
C GLU A 226 16.47 -3.14 11.58
#